data_AF-A0A2E8KNF9-F1
#
_entry.id   AF-A0A2E8KNF9-F1
#
_cell.length_a   1.000
_cell.length_b   1.000
_cell.length_c   1.000
_cell.angle_alpha   90.00
_cell.angle_beta   90.00
_cell.angle_gamma   90.00
#
_symmetry.space_group_name_H-M   'P 1'
#
loop_
_entity.id
_entity.type
_entity.pdbx_description
1 polymer ?
#
loop_
_entity_poly.entity_id
_entity_poly.type
_entity_poly.pdbx_seq_one_letter_code
_entity_poly.pdbx_strand_id
1 'polypeptide(L)'
;MARRQKKKQEVSLFPFLDILACVIGNLILIITAVVLESVDSDKLAEQFANEAVQQQTEQNLQAIRELEESLKKLKQDSISSDARVQKAQQQLVEAERAQREAQGRLLNVPPPPPPPDDEDTAELKKRELEIKEILAEMKRIEAKIADKKKKPDQTISVLYENKGRGGVRRPFFVEITKNDLVLLPNALDYENLFDSEDPIKIPVAKAGSDKSFTKLLDYVLTHLGKTGLLRRRRDTIITFLIRPEGVDSYRLVKKVVDQYEKKNENRLVVGMLPNGAPVLDALSGKAPLPGDGKILLD
;
A
#
# COMPACT_ATOMS: atom_id res chain seq x y z
N MET A 1 98.62 28.37 37.52
CA MET A 1 97.94 27.77 36.35
C MET A 1 96.43 27.86 36.57
N ALA A 2 95.69 28.60 35.75
CA ALA A 2 94.22 28.62 35.80
C ALA A 2 93.68 28.22 34.42
N ARG A 3 93.00 27.07 34.37
CA ARG A 3 92.54 26.41 33.13
C ARG A 3 91.14 26.93 32.79
N ARG A 4 91.01 27.71 31.72
CA ARG A 4 89.74 28.27 31.23
C ARG A 4 88.93 27.19 30.50
N GLN A 5 87.74 26.86 30.97
CA GLN A 5 86.82 25.94 30.28
C GLN A 5 86.15 26.62 29.08
N LYS A 6 86.09 25.93 27.93
CA LYS A 6 85.39 26.38 26.71
C LYS A 6 83.89 26.03 26.82
N LYS A 7 83.01 27.02 26.71
CA LYS A 7 81.54 26.83 26.58
C LYS A 7 81.22 26.23 25.21
N LYS A 8 80.42 25.15 25.18
CA LYS A 8 79.81 24.61 23.95
C LYS A 8 78.70 25.56 23.50
N GLN A 9 78.75 25.96 22.23
CA GLN A 9 77.76 26.82 21.58
C GLN A 9 76.59 25.93 21.12
N GLU A 10 75.45 26.01 21.81
CA GLU A 10 74.21 25.37 21.36
C GLU A 10 73.58 26.26 20.29
N VAL A 11 73.61 25.80 19.04
CA VAL A 11 72.97 26.49 17.91
C VAL A 11 71.47 26.25 18.02
N SER A 12 70.68 27.29 18.35
CA SER A 12 69.23 27.15 18.48
C SER A 12 68.59 26.93 17.12
N LEU A 13 67.84 25.84 16.95
CA LEU A 13 67.10 25.49 15.74
C LEU A 13 65.78 26.27 15.56
N PHE A 14 65.37 27.04 16.58
CA PHE A 14 64.11 27.80 16.58
C PHE A 14 63.94 28.79 15.41
N PRO A 15 64.96 29.60 15.03
CA PRO A 15 64.82 30.55 13.94
C PRO A 15 64.63 29.88 12.57
N PHE A 16 65.10 28.63 12.41
CA PHE A 16 65.02 27.92 11.14
C PHE A 16 63.60 27.39 10.88
N LEU A 17 62.90 26.92 11.91
CA LEU A 17 61.53 26.43 11.80
C LEU A 17 60.54 27.55 11.46
N ASP A 18 60.72 28.74 12.03
CA ASP A 18 59.85 29.89 11.75
C ASP A 18 59.95 30.36 10.30
N ILE A 19 61.17 30.36 9.74
CA ILE A 19 61.38 30.69 8.33
C ILE A 19 60.76 29.62 7.43
N LEU A 20 60.91 28.34 7.77
CA LEU A 20 60.36 27.23 6.98
C LEU A 20 58.82 27.23 7.00
N ALA A 21 58.21 27.49 8.16
CA ALA A 21 56.76 27.65 8.30
C ALA A 21 56.24 28.84 7.49
N CYS A 22 56.96 29.97 7.49
CA CYS A 22 56.63 31.14 6.70
C CYS A 22 56.67 30.86 5.19
N VAL A 23 57.70 30.15 4.71
CA VAL A 23 57.82 29.78 3.30
C VAL A 23 56.73 28.81 2.87
N ILE A 24 56.43 27.78 3.68
CA ILE A 24 55.34 26.83 3.40
C ILE A 24 54.00 27.57 3.36
N GLY A 25 53.74 28.48 4.30
CA GLY A 25 52.51 29.27 4.34
C GLY A 25 52.31 30.11 3.08
N ASN A 26 53.36 30.81 2.63
CA ASN A 26 53.31 31.58 1.39
C ASN A 26 53.07 30.71 0.16
N LEU A 27 53.67 29.51 0.11
CA LEU A 27 53.52 28.60 -1.01
C LEU A 27 52.08 28.04 -1.10
N ILE A 28 51.47 27.72 0.04
CA ILE A 28 50.08 27.27 0.11
C ILE A 28 49.14 28.37 -0.40
N LEU A 29 49.34 29.62 0.03
CA LEU A 29 48.51 30.74 -0.43
C LEU A 29 48.56 30.92 -1.96
N ILE A 30 49.77 30.84 -2.53
CA ILE A 30 49.95 30.95 -3.99
C ILE A 30 49.24 29.81 -4.71
N ILE A 31 49.37 28.57 -4.23
CA ILE A 31 48.70 27.41 -4.84
C ILE A 31 47.17 27.57 -4.77
N THR A 32 46.62 27.99 -3.63
CA THR A 32 45.17 28.19 -3.50
C THR A 32 44.64 29.27 -4.44
N ALA A 33 45.39 30.35 -4.64
CA ALA A 33 45.02 31.40 -5.58
C ALA A 33 44.97 30.89 -7.02
N VAL A 34 45.99 30.14 -7.46
CA VAL A 34 46.05 29.57 -8.82
C VAL A 34 44.95 28.52 -9.02
N VAL A 35 44.67 27.69 -8.02
CA VAL A 35 43.60 26.68 -8.12
C VAL A 35 42.24 27.36 -8.24
N LEU A 36 41.96 28.40 -7.44
CA LEU A 36 40.71 29.16 -7.53
C LEU A 36 40.54 29.87 -8.88
N GLU A 37 41.62 30.35 -9.48
CA GLU A 37 41.61 30.95 -10.82
C GLU A 37 41.43 29.90 -11.94
N SER A 38 41.89 28.67 -11.72
CA SER A 38 41.75 27.57 -12.69
C SER A 38 40.38 26.88 -12.67
N VAL A 39 39.57 27.10 -11.63
CA VAL A 39 38.18 26.62 -11.57
C VAL A 39 37.32 27.58 -12.40
N ASP A 40 37.23 27.28 -13.69
CA ASP A 40 36.41 27.99 -14.67
C ASP A 40 34.93 27.73 -14.34
N SER A 41 34.35 28.59 -13.49
CA SER A 41 32.99 28.44 -12.92
C SER A 41 31.91 28.29 -13.98
N ASP A 42 32.14 28.86 -15.16
CA ASP A 42 31.19 28.87 -16.27
C ASP A 42 31.08 27.49 -16.92
N LYS A 43 32.20 26.75 -17.06
CA LYS A 43 32.18 25.38 -17.60
C LYS A 43 31.49 24.40 -16.67
N LEU A 44 31.64 24.58 -15.37
CA LEU A 44 30.92 23.78 -14.37
C LEU A 44 29.43 24.08 -14.41
N ALA A 45 29.03 25.36 -14.50
CA ALA A 45 27.64 25.76 -14.62
C ALA A 45 26.97 25.20 -15.90
N GLU A 46 27.68 25.22 -17.04
CA GLU A 46 27.20 24.62 -18.29
C GLU A 46 27.04 23.10 -18.19
N GLN A 47 27.96 22.39 -17.52
CA GLN A 47 27.84 20.94 -17.31
C GLN A 47 26.61 20.60 -16.45
N PHE A 48 26.38 21.34 -15.37
CA PHE A 48 25.18 21.13 -14.54
C PHE A 48 23.88 21.46 -15.28
N ALA A 49 23.88 22.52 -16.10
CA ALA A 49 22.71 22.87 -16.91
C ALA A 49 22.41 21.79 -17.96
N ASN A 50 23.44 21.27 -18.63
CA ASN A 50 23.29 20.20 -19.63
C ASN A 50 22.81 18.89 -19.01
N GLU A 51 23.33 18.52 -17.83
CA GLU A 51 22.84 17.34 -17.09
C GLU A 51 21.37 17.49 -16.67
N ALA A 52 20.97 18.67 -16.20
CA ALA A 52 19.58 18.93 -15.82
C ALA A 52 18.63 18.82 -17.03
N VAL A 53 19.03 19.37 -18.18
CA VAL A 53 18.25 19.28 -19.43
C VAL A 53 18.16 17.83 -19.93
N GLN A 54 19.24 17.05 -19.84
CA GLN A 54 19.23 15.64 -20.22
C GLN A 54 18.29 14.82 -19.32
N GLN A 55 18.36 15.01 -18.00
CA GLN A 55 17.47 14.32 -17.06
C GLN A 55 15.99 14.69 -17.31
N GLN A 56 15.71 15.95 -17.59
CA GLN A 56 14.35 16.39 -17.88
C GLN A 56 13.83 15.82 -19.22
N THR A 57 14.71 15.71 -20.22
CA THR A 57 14.38 15.09 -21.50
C THR A 57 14.07 13.61 -21.36
N GLU A 58 14.85 12.87 -20.56
CA GLU A 58 14.60 11.46 -20.27
C GLU A 58 13.28 11.24 -19.51
N GLN A 59 12.97 12.09 -18.53
CA GLN A 59 11.69 12.05 -17.80
C GLN A 59 10.51 12.31 -18.73
N ASN A 60 10.61 13.29 -19.62
CA ASN A 60 9.57 13.60 -20.60
C ASN A 60 9.35 12.44 -21.57
N LEU A 61 10.41 11.78 -22.03
CA LEU A 61 10.31 10.61 -22.90
C LEU A 61 9.66 9.41 -22.21
N GLN A 62 9.93 9.21 -20.92
CA GLN A 62 9.27 8.17 -20.12
C GLN A 62 7.78 8.47 -19.95
N ALA A 63 7.42 9.71 -19.60
CA ALA A 63 6.04 10.14 -19.47
C ALA A 63 5.25 9.98 -20.78
N ILE A 64 5.85 10.28 -21.93
CA ILE A 64 5.22 10.07 -23.25
C ILE A 64 4.93 8.58 -23.48
N ARG A 65 5.88 7.68 -23.16
CA ARG A 65 5.67 6.23 -23.33
C ARG A 65 4.54 5.70 -22.43
N GLU A 66 4.48 6.14 -21.18
CA GLU A 66 3.40 5.77 -20.26
C GLU A 66 2.03 6.27 -20.74
N LEU A 67 1.98 7.49 -21.28
CA LEU A 67 0.77 8.05 -21.89
C LEU A 67 0.34 7.26 -23.14
N GLU A 68 1.28 6.83 -23.98
CA GLU A 68 0.97 5.98 -25.13
C GLU A 68 0.44 4.59 -24.73
N GLU A 69 1.03 3.98 -23.69
CA GLU A 69 0.55 2.69 -23.16
C GLU A 69 -0.84 2.80 -22.52
N SER A 70 -1.09 3.85 -21.74
CA SER A 70 -2.41 4.09 -21.15
C SER A 70 -3.47 4.34 -22.22
N LEU A 71 -3.15 5.08 -23.29
CA LEU A 71 -4.05 5.26 -24.43
C LEU A 71 -4.33 3.96 -25.18
N LYS A 72 -3.34 3.07 -25.33
CA LYS A 72 -3.56 1.74 -25.94
C LYS A 72 -4.48 0.88 -25.07
N LYS A 73 -4.28 0.86 -23.75
CA LYS A 73 -5.14 0.15 -22.79
C LYS A 73 -6.59 0.68 -22.84
N LEU A 74 -6.77 2.00 -22.78
CA LEU A 74 -8.08 2.65 -22.89
C LEU A 74 -8.81 2.32 -24.19
N LYS A 75 -8.10 2.32 -25.33
CA LYS A 75 -8.69 1.91 -26.62
C LYS A 75 -9.10 0.44 -26.61
N GLN A 76 -8.30 -0.45 -26.03
CA GLN A 76 -8.62 -1.86 -25.91
C GLN A 76 -9.84 -2.10 -25.00
N ASP A 77 -9.92 -1.38 -23.88
CA ASP A 77 -11.04 -1.43 -22.96
C ASP A 77 -12.34 -0.90 -23.60
N SER A 78 -12.27 0.19 -24.37
CA SER A 78 -13.41 0.72 -25.14
C SER A 78 -13.97 -0.31 -26.12
N ILE A 79 -13.10 -0.99 -26.89
CA ILE A 79 -13.51 -2.04 -27.83
C ILE A 79 -14.19 -3.21 -27.09
N SER A 80 -13.66 -3.57 -25.92
CA SER A 80 -14.25 -4.62 -25.08
C SER A 80 -15.61 -4.21 -24.50
N SER A 81 -15.77 -2.93 -24.18
CA SER A 81 -17.02 -2.36 -23.68
C SER A 81 -18.09 -2.32 -24.77
N ASP A 82 -17.74 -1.93 -26.00
CA ASP A 82 -18.67 -1.96 -27.14
C ASP A 82 -19.16 -3.38 -27.44
N ALA A 83 -18.27 -4.38 -27.36
CA ALA A 83 -18.65 -5.79 -27.50
C ALA A 83 -19.60 -6.26 -26.39
N ARG A 84 -19.41 -5.78 -25.15
CA ARG A 84 -20.32 -6.05 -24.02
C ARG A 84 -21.68 -5.37 -24.20
N VAL A 85 -21.69 -4.13 -24.68
CA VAL A 85 -22.92 -3.37 -24.97
C VAL A 85 -23.72 -4.05 -26.09
N GLN A 86 -23.06 -4.51 -27.15
CA GLN A 86 -23.72 -5.25 -28.23
C GLN A 86 -24.32 -6.57 -27.75
N LYS A 87 -23.61 -7.34 -26.91
CA LYS A 87 -24.16 -8.56 -26.30
C LYS A 87 -25.35 -8.29 -25.39
N ALA A 88 -25.30 -7.22 -24.59
CA ALA A 88 -26.42 -6.82 -23.74
C ALA A 88 -27.65 -6.40 -24.57
N GLN A 89 -27.45 -5.70 -25.68
CA GLN A 89 -28.53 -5.36 -26.62
C GLN A 89 -29.14 -6.60 -27.28
N GLN A 90 -28.33 -7.57 -27.69
CA GLN A 90 -28.83 -8.84 -28.23
C GLN A 90 -29.67 -9.62 -27.20
N GLN A 91 -29.20 -9.70 -25.96
CA GLN A 91 -29.94 -10.35 -24.87
C GLN A 91 -31.27 -9.66 -24.56
N LEU A 92 -31.33 -8.32 -24.65
CA LEU A 92 -32.59 -7.59 -24.49
C LEU A 92 -33.59 -7.92 -25.61
N VAL A 93 -33.15 -7.96 -26.86
CA VAL A 93 -34.01 -8.32 -28.00
C VAL A 93 -34.52 -9.77 -27.89
N GLU A 94 -33.68 -10.70 -27.45
CA GLU A 94 -34.08 -12.09 -27.20
C GLU A 94 -35.09 -12.20 -26.06
N ALA A 95 -34.87 -11.47 -24.96
CA ALA A 95 -35.79 -11.44 -23.83
C ALA A 95 -37.15 -10.82 -24.21
N GLU A 96 -37.17 -9.75 -25.01
CA GLU A 96 -38.41 -9.15 -25.52
C GLU A 96 -39.18 -10.11 -26.45
N ARG A 97 -38.47 -10.86 -27.31
CA ARG A 97 -39.10 -11.89 -28.16
C ARG A 97 -39.72 -13.00 -27.33
N ALA A 98 -38.99 -13.53 -26.35
CA ALA A 98 -39.50 -14.56 -25.44
C ALA A 98 -40.72 -14.07 -24.65
N GLN A 99 -40.73 -12.80 -24.22
CA GLN A 99 -41.87 -12.20 -23.53
C GLN A 99 -43.09 -12.06 -24.45
N ARG A 100 -42.90 -11.63 -25.70
CA ARG A 100 -43.98 -11.55 -26.69
C ARG A 100 -44.53 -12.92 -27.06
N GLU A 101 -43.68 -13.94 -27.18
CA GLU A 101 -44.12 -15.32 -27.40
C GLU A 101 -44.90 -15.86 -26.21
N ALA A 102 -44.46 -15.59 -24.98
CA ALA A 102 -45.19 -15.96 -23.77
C ALA A 102 -46.56 -15.24 -23.68
N GLN A 103 -46.63 -13.96 -24.01
CA GLN A 103 -47.89 -13.22 -24.09
C GLN A 103 -48.81 -13.74 -25.21
N GLY A 104 -48.26 -14.06 -26.38
CA GLY A 104 -49.02 -14.66 -27.49
C GLY A 104 -49.59 -16.04 -27.14
N ARG A 105 -48.87 -16.83 -26.34
CA ARG A 105 -49.37 -18.10 -25.80
C ARG A 105 -50.49 -17.91 -24.77
N LEU A 106 -50.44 -16.84 -23.98
CA LEU A 106 -51.52 -16.48 -23.04
C LEU A 106 -52.79 -15.96 -23.75
N LEU A 107 -52.64 -15.34 -24.92
CA LEU A 107 -53.77 -14.86 -25.74
C LEU A 107 -54.50 -15.99 -26.52
N ASN A 108 -53.88 -17.16 -26.69
CA ASN A 108 -54.45 -18.34 -27.35
C ASN A 108 -54.98 -19.41 -26.37
N VAL A 109 -55.29 -19.02 -25.13
CA VAL A 109 -55.93 -19.91 -24.16
C VAL A 109 -57.40 -20.12 -24.59
N PRO A 110 -57.86 -21.36 -24.85
CA PRO A 110 -59.26 -21.65 -25.15
C PRO A 110 -60.17 -21.15 -24.01
N PRO A 111 -61.44 -20.76 -24.29
CA PRO A 111 -62.34 -20.31 -23.26
C PRO A 111 -62.49 -21.37 -22.15
N PRO A 112 -62.63 -20.95 -20.88
CA PRO A 112 -62.66 -21.86 -19.75
C PRO A 112 -63.83 -22.85 -19.87
N PRO A 113 -63.64 -24.13 -19.49
CA PRO A 113 -64.73 -25.09 -19.39
C PRO A 113 -65.80 -24.63 -18.36
N PRO A 114 -67.04 -25.13 -18.49
CA PRO A 114 -68.17 -24.75 -17.62
C PRO A 114 -67.87 -25.00 -16.12
N PRO A 115 -68.61 -24.33 -15.21
CA PRO A 115 -68.26 -24.22 -13.80
C PRO A 115 -68.17 -25.59 -13.11
N PRO A 116 -67.34 -25.68 -12.06
CA PRO A 116 -66.87 -26.96 -11.55
C PRO A 116 -67.89 -27.68 -10.66
N ASP A 117 -67.95 -29.00 -10.81
CA ASP A 117 -68.52 -29.92 -9.81
C ASP A 117 -67.66 -29.88 -8.53
N ASP A 118 -68.26 -30.24 -7.38
CA ASP A 118 -67.76 -30.02 -6.01
C ASP A 118 -66.32 -30.53 -5.70
N GLU A 119 -65.70 -31.30 -6.59
CA GLU A 119 -64.32 -31.81 -6.48
C GLU A 119 -63.22 -30.75 -6.69
N ASP A 120 -63.49 -29.65 -7.42
CA ASP A 120 -62.47 -28.61 -7.70
C ASP A 120 -62.21 -27.63 -6.54
N THR A 121 -63.06 -27.63 -5.51
CA THR A 121 -62.87 -26.75 -4.34
C THR A 121 -61.63 -27.13 -3.54
N ALA A 122 -61.17 -28.38 -3.63
CA ALA A 122 -59.95 -28.85 -2.98
C ALA A 122 -58.69 -28.46 -3.76
N GLU A 123 -58.73 -28.49 -5.10
CA GLU A 123 -57.60 -28.05 -5.93
C GLU A 123 -57.42 -26.54 -5.89
N LEU A 124 -58.52 -25.78 -5.90
CA LEU A 124 -58.47 -24.32 -5.75
C LEU A 124 -57.85 -23.91 -4.42
N LYS A 125 -58.19 -24.60 -3.32
CA LYS A 125 -57.58 -24.37 -2.01
C LYS A 125 -56.09 -24.73 -1.98
N LYS A 126 -55.66 -25.79 -2.66
CA LYS A 126 -54.23 -26.14 -2.79
C LYS A 126 -53.46 -25.07 -3.56
N ARG A 127 -54.01 -24.59 -4.69
CA ARG A 127 -53.41 -23.51 -5.48
C ARG A 127 -53.33 -22.20 -4.69
N GLU A 128 -54.35 -21.88 -3.88
CA GLU A 128 -54.32 -20.71 -3.00
C GLU A 128 -53.24 -20.81 -1.90
N LEU A 129 -52.97 -22.01 -1.39
CA LEU A 129 -51.89 -22.24 -0.43
C LEU A 129 -50.51 -22.09 -1.10
N GLU A 130 -50.32 -22.68 -2.28
CA GLU A 130 -49.08 -22.54 -3.07
C GLU A 130 -48.80 -21.07 -3.42
N ILE A 131 -49.82 -20.31 -3.82
CA ILE A 131 -49.70 -18.87 -4.10
C ILE A 131 -49.27 -18.10 -2.85
N LYS A 132 -49.80 -18.44 -1.67
CA LYS A 132 -49.40 -17.80 -0.40
C LYS A 132 -47.96 -18.12 -0.01
N GLU A 133 -47.50 -19.35 -0.23
CA GLU A 133 -46.12 -19.75 0.03
C GLU A 133 -45.14 -19.02 -0.89
N ILE A 134 -45.44 -18.95 -2.19
CA ILE A 134 -44.63 -18.21 -3.17
C ILE A 134 -44.55 -16.73 -2.82
N LEU A 135 -45.68 -16.11 -2.43
CA LEU A 135 -45.69 -14.70 -1.99
C LEU A 135 -44.85 -14.48 -0.71
N ALA A 136 -44.85 -15.44 0.21
CA ALA A 136 -44.02 -15.38 1.41
C ALA A 136 -42.53 -15.51 1.08
N GLU A 137 -42.16 -16.36 0.12
CA GLU A 137 -40.78 -16.48 -0.36
C GLU A 137 -40.32 -15.23 -1.11
N MET A 138 -41.15 -14.67 -1.99
CA MET A 138 -40.86 -13.41 -2.67
C MET A 138 -40.56 -12.29 -1.68
N LYS A 139 -41.39 -12.14 -0.64
CA LYS A 139 -41.19 -11.12 0.40
C LYS A 139 -39.90 -11.34 1.20
N ARG A 140 -39.49 -12.59 1.44
CA ARG A 140 -38.20 -12.92 2.08
C ARG A 140 -37.01 -12.60 1.18
N ILE A 141 -37.14 -12.85 -0.12
CA ILE A 141 -36.08 -12.55 -1.10
C ILE A 141 -35.95 -11.03 -1.29
N GLU A 142 -37.07 -10.30 -1.36
CA GLU A 142 -37.08 -8.83 -1.40
C GLU A 142 -36.41 -8.21 -0.17
N ALA A 143 -36.67 -8.74 1.03
CA ALA A 143 -36.00 -8.30 2.25
C ALA A 143 -34.48 -8.53 2.18
N LYS A 144 -34.04 -9.70 1.71
CA LYS A 144 -32.60 -10.00 1.51
C LYS A 144 -31.95 -9.10 0.45
N ILE A 145 -32.68 -8.73 -0.61
CA ILE A 145 -32.19 -7.81 -1.64
C ILE A 145 -32.12 -6.37 -1.08
N ALA A 146 -33.10 -5.95 -0.28
CA ALA A 146 -33.11 -4.65 0.37
C ALA A 146 -31.93 -4.49 1.34
N ASP A 147 -31.62 -5.52 2.12
CA ASP A 147 -30.46 -5.50 3.03
C ASP A 147 -29.11 -5.52 2.28
N LYS A 148 -29.04 -6.18 1.11
CA LYS A 148 -27.83 -6.12 0.25
C LYS A 148 -27.70 -4.82 -0.55
N LYS A 149 -28.79 -4.08 -0.79
CA LYS A 149 -28.79 -2.78 -1.50
C LYS A 149 -28.50 -1.59 -0.57
N LYS A 150 -28.62 -1.75 0.74
CA LYS A 150 -28.07 -0.78 1.69
C LYS A 150 -26.57 -0.73 1.47
N LYS A 151 -26.06 0.43 1.03
CA LYS A 151 -24.62 0.68 0.92
C LYS A 151 -23.99 0.36 2.28
N PRO A 152 -22.80 -0.28 2.34
CA PRO A 152 -22.12 -0.45 3.61
C PRO A 152 -21.99 0.92 4.28
N ASP A 153 -22.50 1.04 5.50
CA ASP A 153 -22.32 2.24 6.30
C ASP A 153 -20.82 2.39 6.53
N GLN A 154 -20.27 3.48 5.99
CA GLN A 154 -18.92 3.98 6.17
C GLN A 154 -17.82 3.22 5.39
N THR A 155 -17.41 3.81 4.26
CA THR A 155 -16.06 3.60 3.75
C THR A 155 -15.09 4.24 4.73
N ILE A 156 -14.53 3.45 5.65
CA ILE A 156 -13.49 3.93 6.57
C ILE A 156 -12.20 4.09 5.77
N SER A 157 -11.85 5.31 5.37
CA SER A 157 -10.52 5.62 4.85
C SER A 157 -9.55 5.74 6.02
N VAL A 158 -8.80 4.68 6.30
CA VAL A 158 -7.70 4.70 7.28
C VAL A 158 -6.55 5.52 6.70
N LEU A 159 -6.49 6.80 7.06
CA LEU A 159 -5.34 7.67 6.82
C LEU A 159 -4.36 7.54 7.98
N TYR A 160 -3.08 7.29 7.68
CA TYR A 160 -2.05 7.18 8.71
C TYR A 160 -1.75 8.55 9.32
N GLU A 161 -1.64 8.61 10.66
CA GLU A 161 -0.91 9.71 11.28
C GLU A 161 0.54 9.64 10.82
N ASN A 162 0.97 10.64 10.04
CA ASN A 162 2.31 10.76 9.52
C ASN A 162 3.30 11.25 10.60
N LYS A 163 3.32 10.60 11.77
CA LYS A 163 4.28 10.89 12.85
C LYS A 163 5.54 10.04 12.67
N GLY A 164 6.32 10.36 11.64
CA GLY A 164 7.65 9.77 11.43
C GLY A 164 8.34 10.23 10.15
N ARG A 165 9.67 10.25 10.13
CA ARG A 165 10.52 10.58 8.95
C ARG A 165 10.50 9.49 7.85
N GLY A 166 9.47 8.64 7.82
CA GLY A 166 9.43 7.37 7.08
C GLY A 166 8.96 7.45 5.62
N GLY A 167 8.33 8.55 5.21
CA GLY A 167 7.66 8.63 3.90
C GLY A 167 6.36 7.80 3.86
N VAL A 168 5.57 7.96 2.79
CA VAL A 168 4.28 7.27 2.64
C VAL A 168 4.52 5.84 2.17
N ARG A 169 4.43 4.88 3.09
CA ARG A 169 4.55 3.43 2.80
C ARG A 169 3.22 2.85 2.34
N ARG A 170 3.25 1.92 1.38
CA ARG A 170 2.09 1.16 0.89
C ARG A 170 1.56 0.23 1.98
N PRO A 171 0.25 0.23 2.26
CA PRO A 171 -0.28 -0.60 3.32
C PRO A 171 -0.61 -2.02 2.87
N PHE A 172 -0.27 -2.96 3.75
CA PHE A 172 -0.77 -4.32 3.70
C PHE A 172 -1.80 -4.48 4.83
N PHE A 173 -3.07 -4.66 4.47
CA PHE A 173 -4.15 -4.68 5.45
C PHE A 173 -4.28 -6.05 6.11
N VAL A 174 -4.35 -6.03 7.44
CA VAL A 174 -4.57 -7.20 8.27
C VAL A 174 -5.73 -6.90 9.19
N GLU A 175 -6.84 -7.59 9.00
CA GLU A 175 -8.02 -7.45 9.84
C GLU A 175 -7.89 -8.30 11.10
N ILE A 176 -8.26 -7.74 12.25
CA ILE A 176 -8.28 -8.44 13.52
C ILE A 176 -9.70 -8.49 14.04
N THR A 177 -10.19 -9.72 14.18
CA THR A 177 -11.45 -10.05 14.82
C THR A 177 -11.20 -10.56 16.24
N LYS A 178 -12.26 -10.99 16.94
CA LYS A 178 -12.14 -11.57 18.28
C LYS A 178 -11.19 -12.77 18.32
N ASN A 179 -11.26 -13.67 17.34
CA ASN A 179 -10.52 -14.95 17.40
C ASN A 179 -9.50 -15.13 16.27
N ASP A 180 -9.67 -14.37 15.18
CA ASP A 180 -8.92 -14.58 13.94
C ASP A 180 -8.24 -13.28 13.49
N LEU A 181 -7.05 -13.46 12.96
CA LEU A 181 -6.29 -12.52 12.16
C LEU A 181 -6.49 -12.88 10.70
N VAL A 182 -6.96 -11.93 9.88
CA VAL A 182 -7.27 -12.14 8.47
C VAL A 182 -6.32 -11.31 7.63
N LEU A 183 -5.53 -11.97 6.80
CA LEU A 183 -4.71 -11.31 5.79
C LEU A 183 -5.62 -10.95 4.61
N LEU A 184 -5.76 -9.66 4.32
CA LEU A 184 -6.66 -9.20 3.27
C LEU A 184 -5.91 -9.12 1.92
N PRO A 185 -6.53 -9.59 0.82
CA PRO A 185 -5.94 -9.53 -0.50
C PRO A 185 -5.73 -8.09 -0.95
N ASN A 186 -4.58 -7.84 -1.56
CA ASN A 186 -4.26 -6.59 -2.25
C ASN A 186 -3.72 -6.90 -3.65
N ALA A 187 -4.03 -6.05 -4.63
CA ALA A 187 -3.69 -6.31 -6.03
C ALA A 187 -2.19 -6.21 -6.35
N LEU A 188 -1.36 -5.73 -5.42
CA LEU A 188 0.05 -5.43 -5.67
C LEU A 188 0.98 -6.51 -5.11
N ASP A 189 0.75 -6.90 -3.87
CA ASP A 189 1.73 -7.68 -3.10
C ASP A 189 1.18 -9.08 -2.75
N TYR A 190 -0.15 -9.26 -2.64
CA TYR A 190 -0.76 -10.45 -2.05
C TYR A 190 -0.69 -11.69 -2.95
N GLU A 191 -1.10 -11.57 -4.21
CA GLU A 191 -1.01 -12.68 -5.18
C GLU A 191 0.43 -13.19 -5.30
N ASN A 192 1.39 -12.25 -5.35
CA ASN A 192 2.82 -12.57 -5.41
C ASN A 192 3.36 -13.23 -4.14
N LEU A 193 2.71 -13.01 -2.98
CA LEU A 193 3.18 -13.50 -1.68
C LEU A 193 2.56 -14.84 -1.29
N PHE A 194 1.31 -15.08 -1.70
CA PHE A 194 0.50 -16.21 -1.26
C PHE A 194 -0.05 -17.10 -2.38
N ASP A 195 0.18 -16.76 -3.66
CA ASP A 195 -0.33 -17.49 -4.83
C ASP A 195 -1.86 -17.72 -4.79
N SER A 196 -2.58 -16.78 -4.18
CA SER A 196 -4.03 -16.87 -3.96
C SER A 196 -4.64 -15.47 -3.94
N GLU A 197 -5.90 -15.37 -4.36
CA GLU A 197 -6.72 -14.16 -4.26
C GLU A 197 -7.61 -14.15 -3.01
N ASP A 198 -7.69 -15.27 -2.29
CA ASP A 198 -8.59 -15.43 -1.15
C ASP A 198 -7.96 -14.94 0.16
N PRO A 199 -8.74 -14.28 1.05
CA PRO A 199 -8.27 -13.89 2.37
C PRO A 199 -7.84 -15.09 3.22
N ILE A 200 -6.62 -15.04 3.77
CA ILE A 200 -6.10 -16.09 4.65
C ILE A 200 -6.52 -15.79 6.09
N LYS A 201 -7.26 -16.71 6.69
CA LYS A 201 -7.68 -16.64 8.10
C LYS A 201 -6.73 -17.43 8.99
N ILE A 202 -6.23 -16.77 10.02
CA ILE A 202 -5.25 -17.30 10.96
C ILE A 202 -5.81 -17.15 12.37
N PRO A 203 -6.01 -18.23 13.14
CA PRO A 203 -6.39 -18.11 14.53
C PRO A 203 -5.36 -17.30 15.32
N VAL A 204 -5.79 -16.33 16.13
CA VAL A 204 -4.91 -15.43 16.91
C VAL A 204 -3.93 -16.20 17.78
N ALA A 205 -4.36 -17.32 18.36
CA ALA A 205 -3.51 -18.21 19.15
C ALA A 205 -2.31 -18.78 18.38
N LYS A 206 -2.42 -18.88 17.05
CA LYS A 206 -1.37 -19.40 16.16
C LYS A 206 -0.54 -18.30 15.50
N ALA A 207 -0.84 -17.02 15.72
CA ALA A 207 -0.17 -15.91 15.04
C ALA A 207 1.37 -15.97 15.17
N GLY A 208 1.92 -16.41 16.31
CA GLY A 208 3.37 -16.52 16.52
C GLY A 208 4.07 -17.67 15.79
N SER A 209 3.33 -18.67 15.31
CA SER A 209 3.86 -19.87 14.65
C SER A 209 3.35 -20.07 13.23
N ASP A 210 2.41 -19.22 12.79
CA ASP A 210 1.78 -19.36 11.49
C ASP A 210 2.75 -18.98 10.36
N LYS A 211 2.83 -19.85 9.35
CA LYS A 211 3.75 -19.68 8.22
C LYS A 211 3.36 -18.49 7.34
N SER A 212 2.06 -18.27 7.13
CA SER A 212 1.57 -17.19 6.28
C SER A 212 1.81 -15.83 6.92
N PHE A 213 1.61 -15.72 8.24
CA PHE A 213 1.93 -14.49 8.96
C PHE A 213 3.43 -14.22 9.01
N THR A 214 4.25 -15.25 9.23
CA THR A 214 5.71 -15.12 9.20
C THR A 214 6.22 -14.67 7.82
N LYS A 215 5.67 -15.23 6.74
CA LYS A 215 5.97 -14.79 5.36
C LYS A 215 5.66 -13.31 5.15
N LEU A 216 4.53 -12.81 5.67
CA LEU A 216 4.20 -11.38 5.60
C LEU A 216 5.22 -10.52 6.35
N LEU A 217 5.63 -10.93 7.55
CA LEU A 217 6.64 -10.18 8.33
C LEU A 217 7.99 -10.14 7.60
N ASP A 218 8.43 -11.28 7.05
CA ASP A 218 9.65 -11.38 6.27
C ASP A 218 9.60 -10.50 5.00
N TYR A 219 8.46 -10.50 4.31
CA TYR A 219 8.21 -9.66 3.15
C TYR A 219 8.34 -8.18 3.50
N VAL A 220 7.62 -7.71 4.52
CA VAL A 220 7.65 -6.29 4.93
C VAL A 220 9.03 -5.85 5.43
N LEU A 221 9.80 -6.78 6.01
CA LEU A 221 11.18 -6.52 6.45
C LEU A 221 12.16 -6.39 5.27
N THR A 222 11.95 -7.13 4.19
CA THR A 222 12.88 -7.24 3.05
C THR A 222 12.49 -6.37 1.85
N HIS A 223 11.21 -6.01 1.71
CA HIS A 223 10.69 -5.33 0.54
C HIS A 223 11.06 -3.84 0.56
N LEU A 224 12.09 -3.50 -0.22
CA LEU A 224 12.60 -2.15 -0.36
C LEU A 224 12.03 -1.47 -1.62
N GLY A 225 11.75 -0.17 -1.51
CA GLY A 225 11.39 0.67 -2.63
C GLY A 225 12.53 0.69 -3.66
N LYS A 226 12.18 0.45 -4.92
CA LYS A 226 13.14 0.42 -6.04
C LYS A 226 13.46 1.83 -6.56
N THR A 227 12.52 2.76 -6.44
CA THR A 227 12.56 4.12 -7.00
C THR A 227 11.97 5.15 -6.02
N GLY A 228 12.15 6.44 -6.29
CA GLY A 228 11.56 7.54 -5.51
C GLY A 228 12.14 7.76 -4.11
N LEU A 229 11.39 8.50 -3.26
CA LEU A 229 11.79 8.88 -1.89
C LEU A 229 12.01 7.68 -0.95
N LEU A 230 11.51 6.51 -1.31
CA LEU A 230 11.65 5.25 -0.58
C LEU A 230 12.73 4.33 -1.17
N ARG A 231 13.54 4.81 -2.11
CA ARG A 231 14.64 4.01 -2.69
C ARG A 231 15.56 3.50 -1.57
N ARG A 232 15.76 2.18 -1.52
CA ARG A 232 16.52 1.47 -0.44
C ARG A 232 15.91 1.59 0.96
N ARG A 233 14.68 2.08 1.09
CA ARG A 233 13.89 2.05 2.33
C ARG A 233 12.72 1.10 2.16
N ARG A 234 12.14 0.63 3.26
CA ARG A 234 10.96 -0.23 3.20
C ARG A 234 9.79 0.54 2.61
N ASP A 235 9.12 -0.09 1.66
CA ASP A 235 8.00 0.51 0.93
C ASP A 235 6.64 0.00 1.43
N THR A 236 6.55 -1.22 1.94
CA THR A 236 5.29 -1.78 2.47
C THR A 236 5.24 -1.65 4.00
N ILE A 237 4.05 -1.48 4.61
CA ILE A 237 3.82 -1.48 6.07
C ILE A 237 2.57 -2.28 6.44
N ILE A 238 2.60 -3.03 7.54
CA ILE A 238 1.42 -3.76 8.03
C ILE A 238 0.47 -2.78 8.70
N THR A 239 -0.79 -2.77 8.25
CA THR A 239 -1.84 -1.94 8.81
C THR A 239 -2.95 -2.80 9.38
N PHE A 240 -3.15 -2.66 10.70
CA PHE A 240 -4.17 -3.42 11.40
C PHE A 240 -5.53 -2.72 11.34
N LEU A 241 -6.53 -3.43 10.80
CA LEU A 241 -7.94 -3.05 10.86
C LEU A 241 -8.56 -3.78 12.04
N ILE A 242 -8.84 -3.07 13.12
CA ILE A 242 -9.27 -3.67 14.38
C ILE A 242 -10.79 -3.55 14.48
N ARG A 243 -11.49 -4.68 14.52
CA ARG A 243 -12.91 -4.68 14.86
C ARG A 243 -13.12 -4.35 16.35
N PRO A 244 -14.26 -3.78 16.77
CA PRO A 244 -14.51 -3.43 18.17
C PRO A 244 -14.25 -4.58 19.15
N GLU A 245 -14.57 -5.82 18.77
CA GLU A 245 -14.35 -7.02 19.57
C GLU A 245 -12.92 -7.59 19.51
N GLY A 246 -12.07 -7.07 18.62
CA GLY A 246 -10.72 -7.58 18.33
C GLY A 246 -9.59 -6.87 19.06
N VAL A 247 -9.88 -5.92 19.97
CA VAL A 247 -8.86 -5.09 20.64
C VAL A 247 -7.84 -5.91 21.45
N ASP A 248 -8.29 -6.90 22.21
CA ASP A 248 -7.39 -7.75 23.00
C ASP A 248 -6.57 -8.69 22.12
N SER A 249 -7.19 -9.20 21.04
CA SER A 249 -6.51 -9.98 20.02
C SER A 249 -5.46 -9.17 19.28
N TYR A 250 -5.71 -7.88 19.02
CA TYR A 250 -4.71 -6.97 18.47
C TYR A 250 -3.51 -6.83 19.40
N ARG A 251 -3.72 -6.70 20.72
CA ARG A 251 -2.60 -6.62 21.67
C ARG A 251 -1.73 -7.88 21.66
N LEU A 252 -2.36 -9.06 21.52
CA LEU A 252 -1.63 -10.33 21.41
C LEU A 252 -0.83 -10.43 20.10
N VAL A 253 -1.46 -10.10 18.97
CA VAL A 253 -0.79 -10.07 17.66
C VAL A 253 0.32 -9.03 17.63
N LYS A 254 0.09 -7.84 18.19
CA LYS A 254 1.09 -6.77 18.25
C LYS A 254 2.32 -7.21 19.04
N LYS A 255 2.15 -7.93 20.15
CA LYS A 255 3.28 -8.52 20.89
C LYS A 255 4.12 -9.48 20.02
N VAL A 256 3.48 -10.26 19.13
CA VAL A 256 4.20 -11.12 18.18
C VAL A 256 5.03 -10.28 17.22
N VAL A 257 4.45 -9.20 16.66
CA VAL A 257 5.17 -8.29 15.77
C VAL A 257 6.31 -7.58 16.50
N ASP A 258 6.08 -7.07 17.71
CA ASP A 258 7.12 -6.42 18.53
C ASP A 258 8.29 -7.36 18.83
N GLN A 259 7.99 -8.63 19.15
CA GLN A 259 9.03 -9.65 19.34
C GLN A 259 9.81 -9.93 18.07
N TYR A 260 9.14 -9.95 16.91
CA TYR A 260 9.78 -10.13 15.61
C TYR A 260 10.65 -8.92 15.24
N GLU A 261 10.17 -7.69 15.48
CA GLU A 261 10.93 -6.45 15.30
C GLU A 261 12.18 -6.45 16.19
N LYS A 262 12.03 -6.81 17.47
CA LYS A 262 13.13 -6.93 18.42
C LYS A 262 14.22 -7.92 17.98
N LYS A 263 13.83 -9.05 17.38
CA LYS A 263 14.78 -10.02 16.82
C LYS A 263 15.53 -9.49 15.60
N ASN A 264 14.96 -8.49 14.90
CA ASN A 264 15.47 -7.95 13.65
C ASN A 264 15.93 -6.48 13.77
N GLU A 265 16.18 -5.96 14.97
CA GLU A 265 16.51 -4.54 15.22
C GLU A 265 17.61 -4.01 14.30
N ASN A 266 18.68 -4.78 14.10
CA ASN A 266 19.81 -4.40 13.24
C ASN A 266 19.38 -4.10 11.80
N ARG A 267 18.34 -4.76 11.30
CA ARG A 267 17.79 -4.58 9.94
C ARG A 267 16.78 -3.44 9.88
N LEU A 268 16.28 -2.99 11.03
CA LEU A 268 15.28 -1.93 11.16
C LEU A 268 15.91 -0.55 11.34
N VAL A 269 17.22 -0.45 11.58
CA VAL A 269 17.92 0.83 11.72
C VAL A 269 17.81 1.67 10.43
N VAL A 270 17.25 2.88 10.54
CA VAL A 270 17.13 3.87 9.44
C VAL A 270 18.12 5.03 9.62
N GLY A 271 18.65 5.20 10.83
CA GLY A 271 19.63 6.22 11.14
C GLY A 271 20.09 6.14 12.59
N MET A 272 20.99 7.03 12.96
CA MET A 272 21.47 7.20 14.33
C MET A 272 21.12 8.59 14.82
N LEU A 273 20.66 8.69 16.07
CA LEU A 273 20.51 9.96 16.77
C LEU A 273 21.88 10.52 17.16
N PRO A 274 22.00 11.84 17.43
CA PRO A 274 23.25 12.46 17.85
C PRO A 274 23.84 11.85 19.15
N ASN A 275 23.00 11.24 19.98
CA ASN A 275 23.41 10.53 21.20
C ASN A 275 23.85 9.07 20.95
N GLY A 276 23.95 8.64 19.68
CA GLY A 276 24.34 7.28 19.30
C GLY A 276 23.22 6.24 19.35
N ALA A 277 22.00 6.62 19.74
CA ALA A 277 20.87 5.67 19.77
C ALA A 277 20.34 5.40 18.35
N PRO A 278 20.08 4.14 17.97
CA PRO A 278 19.53 3.80 16.66
C PRO A 278 18.08 4.25 16.52
N VAL A 279 17.74 4.84 15.39
CA VAL A 279 16.35 5.10 14.98
C VAL A 279 15.85 3.89 14.23
N LEU A 280 14.93 3.16 14.83
CA LEU A 280 14.32 1.98 14.26
C LEU A 280 13.06 2.34 13.47
N ASP A 281 12.90 1.69 12.32
CA ASP A 281 11.64 1.65 11.58
C ASP A 281 10.71 0.58 12.17
N ALA A 282 9.40 0.79 12.04
CA ALA A 282 8.42 -0.22 12.42
C ALA A 282 7.98 -1.04 11.19
N LEU A 283 7.67 -2.32 11.37
CA LEU A 283 7.03 -3.15 10.35
C LEU A 283 5.52 -2.98 10.35
N SER A 284 4.95 -2.54 11.48
CA SER A 284 3.51 -2.31 11.64
C SER A 284 3.20 -0.87 12.05
N GLY A 285 2.09 -0.35 11.51
CA GLY A 285 1.53 0.92 11.95
C GLY A 285 1.10 0.87 13.42
N LYS A 286 1.25 2.00 14.12
CA LYS A 286 0.63 2.19 15.43
C LYS A 286 -0.82 2.56 15.20
N ALA A 287 -1.73 1.61 15.35
CA ALA A 287 -3.15 1.93 15.36
C ALA A 287 -3.44 2.74 16.64
N PRO A 288 -4.04 3.94 16.55
CA PRO A 288 -4.59 4.59 17.74
C PRO A 288 -5.69 3.68 18.26
N LEU A 289 -5.39 2.94 19.34
CA LEU A 289 -6.43 2.18 20.02
C LEU A 289 -7.46 3.18 20.58
N PRO A 290 -8.76 2.82 20.63
CA PRO A 290 -9.82 3.68 21.15
C PRO A 290 -9.75 3.90 22.68
N GLY A 291 -8.55 4.06 23.23
CA GLY A 291 -8.26 4.40 24.63
C GLY A 291 -7.77 5.82 24.86
N ASP A 292 -7.42 6.58 23.81
CA ASP A 292 -7.10 8.01 23.91
C ASP A 292 -7.77 8.74 22.74
N GLY A 293 -9.05 9.06 22.94
CA GLY A 293 -9.91 9.65 21.92
C GLY A 293 -9.36 10.98 21.38
N LYS A 294 -8.86 10.95 20.15
CA LYS A 294 -9.08 12.01 19.17
C LYS A 294 -9.34 11.37 17.82
N ILE A 295 -10.62 11.24 17.48
CA ILE A 295 -11.03 11.11 16.08
C ILE A 295 -10.70 12.47 15.46
N LEU A 296 -9.62 12.56 14.69
CA LEU A 296 -9.34 13.74 13.88
C LEU A 296 -10.27 13.67 12.67
N LEU A 297 -11.45 14.28 12.83
CA LEU A 297 -12.28 14.73 11.72
C LEU A 297 -11.84 16.15 11.40
N ASP A 298 -11.13 16.30 10.29
CA ASP A 298 -11.10 17.54 9.49
C ASP A 298 -11.52 17.16 8.07
#